data_AF-A0A4P9XGJ6-F1
#
_entry.id   AF-A0A4P9XGJ6-F1
#
_cell.length_a   1.000
_cell.length_b   1.000
_cell.length_c   1.000
_cell.angle_alpha   90.00
_cell.angle_beta   90.00
_cell.angle_gamma   90.00
#
_symmetry.space_group_name_H-M   'P 1'
#
loop_
_entity.id
_entity.type
_entity.pdbx_description
1 polymer ?
#
loop_
_entity_poly.entity_id
_entity_poly.type
_entity_poly.pdbx_seq_one_letter_code
_entity_poly.pdbx_strand_id
1 'polypeptide(L)'
;DVKVQQSYIQTKDGSLEATWEFIIDLYSNHFHGHVTADGKRILSLTDWVARASYAAVPFGESNPLSRGRVLLTDPEIKEASPHGWHNIGDGVEMPVTNGNNVQAYYYTEDINNELVHYPMSQDFNFAFPLDINQDPSLYKAAAATNAFVWFNYLHDRFYKYGFKEAAGNFQINNWGKGGKGGDAVVIFVQSPKFVGRSFFKTLPDGEVSYAVVSIYDFLHPRRDGNFDSSILTHEYGHGVSNRLVGGPHKVHCLRGTIESGGISEGTSDFFAIWEEMKESDTFATKKTMGEYVKGAPMRAHPYAVNNGLHYGHMNGVANSMHAAGNIWGTILYDLYWSMVAVRGFTNVKHQPDLAKGNTLTLQLIMDALKLMPCHPTLIDARNAIVQAMTQLMHNQVAQLSLVCRVWGVFTRRGLGLNARSVNGSFVPDATLPPLCADYMENLSKIVKQAYENKA
;
A
#
# COMPACT_ATOMS: atom_id res chain seq x y z
N ASP A 1 -18.65 -20.65 22.23
CA ASP A 1 -19.16 -21.31 23.46
C ASP A 1 -18.38 -20.85 24.67
N VAL A 2 -19.05 -20.64 25.81
CA VAL A 2 -18.38 -20.30 27.07
C VAL A 2 -18.34 -21.55 27.94
N LYS A 3 -17.14 -22.06 28.22
CA LYS A 3 -16.98 -23.16 29.18
C LYS A 3 -16.85 -22.58 30.58
N VAL A 4 -17.59 -23.15 31.53
CA VAL A 4 -17.61 -22.70 32.92
C VAL A 4 -17.37 -23.88 33.84
N GLN A 5 -16.45 -23.74 34.80
CA GLN A 5 -16.22 -24.73 35.84
C GLN A 5 -15.88 -24.09 37.18
N GLN A 6 -16.01 -24.85 38.27
CA GLN A 6 -15.56 -24.41 39.59
C GLN A 6 -14.05 -24.62 39.71
N SER A 7 -13.35 -23.62 40.23
CA SER A 7 -11.89 -23.65 40.39
C SER A 7 -11.45 -22.89 41.64
N TYR A 8 -10.18 -23.03 42.02
CA TYR A 8 -9.56 -22.23 43.07
C TYR A 8 -8.38 -21.46 42.49
N ILE A 9 -8.26 -20.18 42.83
CA ILE A 9 -7.09 -19.37 42.45
C ILE A 9 -6.34 -18.92 43.70
N GLN A 10 -5.01 -18.93 43.63
CA GLN A 10 -4.18 -18.37 44.69
C GLN A 10 -4.16 -16.85 44.57
N THR A 11 -4.51 -16.15 45.65
CA THR A 11 -4.48 -14.70 45.70
C THR A 11 -3.08 -14.19 46.07
N LYS A 12 -2.86 -12.87 46.00
CA LYS A 12 -1.55 -12.26 46.26
C LYS A 12 -1.03 -12.46 47.68
N ASP A 13 -1.90 -12.73 48.64
CA ASP A 13 -1.50 -13.01 50.03
C ASP A 13 -1.21 -14.50 50.29
N GLY A 14 -1.31 -15.33 49.25
CA GLY A 14 -1.04 -16.76 49.31
C GLY A 14 -2.25 -17.62 49.68
N SER A 15 -3.41 -17.03 50.00
CA SER A 15 -4.66 -17.75 50.25
C SER A 15 -5.29 -18.31 48.96
N LEU A 16 -6.10 -19.36 49.09
CA LEU A 16 -6.92 -19.90 47.98
C LEU A 16 -8.33 -19.31 48.06
N GLU A 17 -8.80 -18.73 46.97
CA GLU A 17 -10.16 -18.22 46.84
C GLU A 17 -10.95 -19.08 45.85
N ALA A 18 -12.19 -19.43 46.21
CA ALA A 18 -13.08 -20.22 45.36
C ALA A 18 -13.66 -19.35 44.22
N THR A 19 -13.66 -19.89 43.01
CA THR A 19 -13.96 -19.14 41.78
C THR A 19 -14.81 -19.93 40.80
N TRP A 20 -15.49 -19.19 39.93
CA TRP A 20 -15.95 -19.67 38.64
C TRP A 20 -14.89 -19.33 37.60
N GLU A 21 -14.35 -20.37 36.98
CA GLU A 21 -13.45 -20.29 35.85
C GLU A 21 -14.26 -20.22 34.56
N PHE A 22 -13.98 -19.20 33.75
CA PHE A 22 -14.57 -18.97 32.44
C PHE A 22 -13.49 -19.10 31.38
N ILE A 23 -13.70 -20.02 30.44
CA ILE A 23 -12.96 -20.07 29.19
C ILE A 23 -13.89 -19.52 28.12
N ILE A 24 -13.57 -18.32 27.63
CA ILE A 24 -14.35 -17.58 26.66
C ILE A 24 -13.55 -17.54 25.38
N ASP A 25 -13.97 -18.35 24.41
CA ASP A 25 -13.43 -18.31 23.07
C ASP A 25 -14.22 -17.26 22.26
N LEU A 26 -13.59 -16.12 22.01
CA LEU A 26 -14.05 -15.10 21.09
C LEU A 26 -13.29 -15.24 19.78
N TYR A 27 -13.87 -14.75 18.69
CA TYR A 27 -13.27 -14.84 17.35
C TYR A 27 -11.79 -14.39 17.28
N SER A 28 -11.35 -13.45 18.12
CA SER A 28 -10.00 -12.89 18.13
C SER A 28 -9.24 -13.05 19.46
N ASN A 29 -9.88 -13.55 20.51
CA ASN A 29 -9.33 -13.57 21.87
C ASN A 29 -9.79 -14.83 22.58
N HIS A 30 -8.93 -15.37 23.42
CA HIS A 30 -9.24 -16.56 24.20
C HIS A 30 -9.08 -16.18 25.67
N PHE A 31 -10.15 -15.70 26.28
CA PHE A 31 -10.07 -15.22 27.65
C PHE A 31 -10.22 -16.37 28.64
N HIS A 32 -9.29 -16.42 29.58
CA HIS A 32 -9.35 -17.23 30.78
C HIS A 32 -9.56 -16.32 31.98
N GLY A 33 -10.80 -16.32 32.47
CA GLY A 33 -11.24 -15.47 33.57
C GLY A 33 -11.54 -16.28 34.83
N HIS A 34 -11.12 -15.80 35.99
CA HIS A 34 -11.55 -16.29 37.29
C HIS A 34 -12.38 -15.22 37.98
N VAL A 35 -13.64 -15.53 38.26
CA VAL A 35 -14.56 -14.66 38.99
C VAL A 35 -14.83 -15.29 40.36
N THR A 36 -14.96 -14.48 41.41
CA THR A 36 -15.34 -14.97 42.74
C THR A 36 -16.59 -15.84 42.68
N ALA A 37 -16.69 -16.83 43.58
CA ALA A 37 -17.84 -17.74 43.63
C ALA A 37 -19.21 -17.02 43.75
N ASP A 38 -19.24 -15.82 44.33
CA ASP A 38 -20.43 -14.96 44.43
C ASP A 38 -20.71 -14.11 43.17
N GLY A 39 -19.86 -14.21 42.15
CA GLY A 39 -19.99 -13.53 40.84
C GLY A 39 -19.64 -12.04 40.85
N LYS A 40 -19.16 -11.48 41.96
CA LYS A 40 -19.06 -10.01 42.13
C LYS A 40 -17.73 -9.40 41.73
N ARG A 41 -16.64 -10.19 41.68
CA ARG A 41 -15.29 -9.68 41.41
C ARG A 41 -14.53 -10.57 40.44
N ILE A 42 -13.88 -9.97 39.46
CA ILE A 42 -12.91 -10.65 38.60
C ILE A 42 -11.58 -10.67 39.35
N LEU A 43 -11.06 -11.86 39.63
CA LEU A 43 -9.80 -12.08 40.35
C LEU A 43 -8.61 -12.19 39.39
N SER A 44 -8.83 -12.77 38.22
CA SER A 44 -7.84 -12.88 37.15
C SER A 44 -8.56 -12.87 35.80
N LEU A 45 -7.95 -12.21 34.81
CA LEU A 45 -8.41 -12.25 33.43
C LEU A 45 -7.16 -12.27 32.55
N THR A 46 -6.92 -13.40 31.91
CA THR A 46 -5.75 -13.62 31.04
C THR A 46 -6.25 -13.85 29.62
N ASP A 47 -5.69 -13.14 28.66
CA ASP A 47 -5.89 -13.44 27.24
C ASP A 47 -4.85 -14.48 26.83
N TRP A 48 -5.30 -15.67 26.43
CA TRP A 48 -4.45 -16.78 26.01
C TRP A 48 -4.00 -16.67 24.55
N VAL A 49 -4.44 -15.64 23.82
CA VAL A 49 -3.95 -15.37 22.47
C VAL A 49 -2.59 -14.67 22.53
N ALA A 50 -1.59 -15.26 21.88
CA ALA A 50 -0.30 -14.61 21.68
C ALA A 50 -0.49 -13.40 20.75
N ARG A 51 -0.10 -12.22 21.23
CA ARG A 51 -0.13 -11.00 20.40
C ARG A 51 1.17 -10.88 19.65
N ALA A 52 1.12 -10.88 18.32
CA ALA A 52 2.30 -10.67 17.53
C ALA A 52 2.72 -9.20 17.62
N SER A 53 4.02 -8.97 17.81
CA SER A 53 4.58 -7.62 17.87
C SER A 53 5.81 -7.47 17.02
N TYR A 54 5.98 -6.29 16.43
CA TYR A 54 7.01 -6.04 15.43
C TYR A 54 7.65 -4.67 15.65
N ALA A 55 8.98 -4.61 15.66
CA ALA A 55 9.69 -3.34 15.55
C ALA A 55 9.83 -2.96 14.07
N ALA A 56 9.02 -2.01 13.59
CA ALA A 56 8.95 -1.60 12.18
C ALA A 56 8.91 -0.08 12.00
N VAL A 57 9.25 0.40 10.80
CA VAL A 57 9.03 1.79 10.41
C VAL A 57 7.53 2.09 10.51
N PRO A 58 7.10 3.13 11.25
CA PRO A 58 5.68 3.43 11.43
C PRO A 58 4.96 3.63 10.10
N PHE A 59 3.73 3.12 9.99
CA PHE A 59 2.90 3.37 8.81
C PHE A 59 2.71 4.87 8.56
N GLY A 60 2.87 5.29 7.31
CA GLY A 60 2.83 6.71 6.90
C GLY A 60 4.12 7.49 7.11
N GLU A 61 5.18 6.88 7.64
CA GLU A 61 6.55 7.42 7.61
C GLU A 61 7.37 6.73 6.52
N SER A 62 8.16 7.50 5.79
CA SER A 62 8.92 6.98 4.64
C SER A 62 10.10 6.09 5.03
N ASN A 63 10.71 6.34 6.20
CA ASN A 63 11.93 5.67 6.64
C ASN A 63 12.22 5.93 8.14
N PRO A 64 13.20 5.24 8.78
CA PRO A 64 13.43 5.36 10.22
C PRO A 64 14.22 6.61 10.64
N LEU A 65 14.70 7.48 9.74
CA LEU A 65 15.51 8.65 10.13
C LEU A 65 14.71 9.70 10.90
N SER A 66 13.40 9.82 10.64
CA SER A 66 12.55 10.83 11.28
C SER A 66 12.10 10.42 12.68
N ARG A 67 11.64 9.17 12.83
CA ARG A 67 10.95 8.69 14.05
C ARG A 67 11.48 7.35 14.58
N GLY A 68 12.47 6.75 13.92
CA GLY A 68 12.92 5.41 14.23
C GLY A 68 11.85 4.36 13.90
N ARG A 69 11.98 3.18 14.53
CA ARG A 69 10.97 2.12 14.50
C ARG A 69 10.09 2.20 15.74
N VAL A 70 8.84 1.75 15.60
CA VAL A 70 7.89 1.58 16.71
C VAL A 70 7.55 0.12 16.88
N LEU A 71 7.17 -0.26 18.09
CA LEU A 71 6.58 -1.57 18.36
C LEU A 71 5.10 -1.54 17.97
N LEU A 72 4.76 -2.27 16.91
CA LEU A 72 3.38 -2.50 16.47
C LEU A 72 2.89 -3.80 17.10
N THR A 73 1.68 -3.83 17.63
CA THR A 73 1.05 -5.05 18.21
C THR A 73 -0.24 -5.33 17.48
N ASP A 74 -0.41 -6.56 17.00
CA ASP A 74 -1.53 -7.03 16.18
C ASP A 74 -2.02 -5.99 15.14
N PRO A 75 -1.12 -5.50 14.26
CA PRO A 75 -1.43 -4.42 13.32
C PRO A 75 -2.36 -4.83 12.17
N GLU A 76 -2.70 -6.11 12.02
CA GLU A 76 -3.51 -6.63 10.94
C GLU A 76 -4.93 -6.06 10.90
N ILE A 77 -5.48 -5.93 9.69
CA ILE A 77 -6.91 -5.70 9.49
C ILE A 77 -7.60 -7.05 9.37
N LYS A 78 -8.31 -7.46 10.43
CA LYS A 78 -8.96 -8.79 10.52
C LYS A 78 -9.90 -9.13 9.36
N GLU A 79 -10.50 -8.14 8.68
CA GLU A 79 -11.30 -8.43 7.47
C GLU A 79 -10.44 -9.00 6.32
N ALA A 80 -9.23 -8.49 6.16
CA ALA A 80 -8.29 -8.90 5.12
C ALA A 80 -7.42 -10.10 5.57
N SER A 81 -7.00 -10.08 6.84
CA SER A 81 -6.16 -11.10 7.47
C SER A 81 -6.86 -11.70 8.69
N PRO A 82 -7.92 -12.54 8.50
CA PRO A 82 -8.75 -13.06 9.59
C PRO A 82 -7.99 -13.89 10.62
N HIS A 83 -6.91 -14.55 10.20
CA HIS A 83 -6.05 -15.37 11.06
C HIS A 83 -4.73 -14.67 11.45
N GLY A 84 -4.65 -13.35 11.30
CA GLY A 84 -3.40 -12.61 11.47
C GLY A 84 -2.41 -12.86 10.32
N TRP A 85 -1.17 -12.41 10.50
CA TRP A 85 -0.15 -12.49 9.45
C TRP A 85 0.72 -13.75 9.51
N HIS A 86 0.59 -14.57 10.56
CA HIS A 86 1.43 -15.74 10.80
C HIS A 86 0.73 -17.09 10.61
N ASN A 87 -0.47 -17.09 10.05
CA ASN A 87 -1.29 -18.29 9.92
C ASN A 87 -1.91 -18.33 8.52
N ILE A 88 -1.91 -19.50 7.88
CA ILE A 88 -2.48 -19.71 6.54
C ILE A 88 -3.96 -20.16 6.57
N GLY A 89 -4.56 -20.17 7.76
CA GLY A 89 -5.91 -20.65 8.02
C GLY A 89 -6.01 -22.16 8.23
N ASP A 90 -4.91 -22.83 8.58
CA ASP A 90 -4.85 -24.26 8.90
C ASP A 90 -4.87 -24.55 10.41
N GLY A 91 -4.94 -23.50 11.24
CA GLY A 91 -4.92 -23.60 12.69
C GLY A 91 -3.53 -23.67 13.30
N VAL A 92 -2.47 -23.55 12.49
CA VAL A 92 -1.08 -23.53 12.96
C VAL A 92 -0.49 -22.14 12.77
N GLU A 93 -0.13 -21.48 13.87
CA GLU A 93 0.63 -20.25 13.81
C GLU A 93 2.12 -20.54 13.61
N MET A 94 2.74 -19.83 12.67
CA MET A 94 4.15 -19.94 12.36
C MET A 94 4.91 -18.81 13.07
N PRO A 95 5.79 -19.10 14.05
CA PRO A 95 6.57 -18.10 14.78
C PRO A 95 7.72 -17.52 13.94
N VAL A 96 7.48 -17.31 12.65
CA VAL A 96 8.42 -16.82 11.64
C VAL A 96 7.72 -15.84 10.69
N THR A 97 8.44 -15.01 9.94
CA THR A 97 7.89 -14.07 8.94
C THR A 97 7.31 -14.75 7.69
N ASN A 98 6.31 -15.61 7.90
CA ASN A 98 5.58 -16.39 6.90
C ASN A 98 4.11 -16.48 7.34
N GLY A 99 3.20 -16.28 6.39
CA GLY A 99 1.77 -16.56 6.57
C GLY A 99 1.00 -16.40 5.27
N ASN A 100 -0.31 -16.19 5.39
CA ASN A 100 -1.22 -16.28 4.24
C ASN A 100 -0.89 -15.32 3.10
N ASN A 101 -0.43 -14.12 3.40
CA ASN A 101 -0.29 -13.05 2.40
C ASN A 101 1.16 -12.90 1.91
N VAL A 102 2.14 -13.12 2.80
CA VAL A 102 3.55 -12.78 2.59
C VAL A 102 4.48 -13.81 3.22
N GLN A 103 5.57 -14.09 2.52
CA GLN A 103 6.73 -14.84 2.99
C GLN A 103 7.97 -13.95 2.84
N ALA A 104 8.62 -13.57 3.94
CA ALA A 104 9.82 -12.73 3.88
C ALA A 104 11.01 -13.48 4.47
N TYR A 105 12.07 -13.63 3.68
CA TYR A 105 13.30 -14.31 4.11
C TYR A 105 14.53 -13.67 3.49
N TYR A 106 15.69 -14.01 4.05
CA TYR A 106 17.00 -13.67 3.51
C TYR A 106 17.86 -14.92 3.35
N TYR A 107 18.92 -14.83 2.56
CA TYR A 107 19.90 -15.90 2.39
C TYR A 107 20.99 -15.82 3.47
N THR A 108 21.36 -16.96 4.05
CA THR A 108 22.40 -17.06 5.10
C THR A 108 23.82 -17.00 4.55
N GLU A 109 24.04 -17.51 3.34
CA GLU A 109 25.30 -17.47 2.58
C GLU A 109 25.10 -16.90 1.17
N ASP A 110 26.17 -16.92 0.36
CA ASP A 110 26.09 -16.63 -1.07
C ASP A 110 25.09 -17.59 -1.75
N ILE A 111 24.36 -17.08 -2.73
CA ILE A 111 23.12 -17.65 -3.31
C ILE A 111 23.24 -19.03 -3.97
N ASN A 112 24.44 -19.62 -4.02
CA ASN A 112 24.67 -20.96 -4.53
C ASN A 112 24.46 -22.05 -3.46
N ASN A 113 24.23 -21.66 -2.20
CA ASN A 113 23.96 -22.56 -1.08
C ASN A 113 22.59 -22.19 -0.47
N GLU A 114 21.51 -22.75 -1.05
CA GLU A 114 20.07 -22.36 -0.96
C GLU A 114 19.40 -22.42 0.43
N LEU A 115 20.10 -22.08 1.52
CA LEU A 115 19.50 -21.95 2.84
C LEU A 115 18.87 -20.56 2.98
N VAL A 116 17.54 -20.55 2.90
CA VAL A 116 16.72 -19.38 3.25
C VAL A 116 16.45 -19.36 4.74
N HIS A 117 16.43 -18.18 5.33
CA HIS A 117 16.13 -17.99 6.74
C HIS A 117 14.98 -17.00 6.93
N TYR A 118 13.93 -17.49 7.58
CA TYR A 118 12.85 -16.66 8.07
C TYR A 118 13.19 -16.22 9.50
N PRO A 119 13.24 -14.91 9.79
CA PRO A 119 13.32 -14.44 11.17
C PRO A 119 12.31 -15.16 12.07
N MET A 120 12.77 -15.70 13.20
CA MET A 120 11.97 -16.52 14.12
C MET A 120 11.90 -15.89 15.52
N SER A 121 10.73 -15.93 16.15
CA SER A 121 10.50 -15.58 17.56
C SER A 121 9.33 -16.39 18.09
N GLN A 122 9.60 -17.25 19.09
CA GLN A 122 8.61 -18.19 19.66
C GLN A 122 7.48 -17.50 20.40
N ASP A 123 7.75 -16.31 20.95
CA ASP A 123 6.79 -15.44 21.62
C ASP A 123 6.13 -14.43 20.68
N PHE A 124 6.36 -14.54 19.37
CA PHE A 124 5.87 -13.61 18.33
C PHE A 124 6.27 -12.15 18.55
N ASN A 125 7.37 -11.90 19.27
CA ASN A 125 8.01 -10.60 19.44
C ASN A 125 9.18 -10.41 18.47
N PHE A 126 8.87 -9.95 17.26
CA PHE A 126 9.82 -9.66 16.19
C PHE A 126 10.46 -8.27 16.36
N ALA A 127 11.04 -8.00 17.53
CA ALA A 127 11.74 -6.76 17.85
C ALA A 127 13.27 -6.87 17.68
N PHE A 128 13.72 -7.38 16.53
CA PHE A 128 15.16 -7.55 16.25
C PHE A 128 15.91 -6.21 16.22
N PRO A 129 17.16 -6.14 16.68
CA PRO A 129 17.94 -4.91 16.75
C PRO A 129 18.22 -4.32 15.35
N LEU A 130 18.32 -2.99 15.30
CA LEU A 130 18.68 -2.23 14.09
C LEU A 130 19.64 -1.11 14.49
N ASP A 131 20.80 -1.06 13.84
CA ASP A 131 21.68 0.10 13.84
C ASP A 131 21.86 0.55 12.38
N ILE A 132 21.15 1.60 11.99
CA ILE A 132 21.16 2.14 10.62
C ILE A 132 22.51 2.74 10.20
N ASN A 133 23.48 2.84 11.11
CA ASN A 133 24.84 3.32 10.82
C ASN A 133 25.82 2.17 10.58
N GLN A 134 25.38 0.92 10.74
CA GLN A 134 26.19 -0.26 10.46
C GLN A 134 25.91 -0.83 9.07
N ASP A 135 26.73 -1.79 8.66
CA ASP A 135 26.51 -2.49 7.40
C ASP A 135 25.18 -3.27 7.42
N PRO A 136 24.35 -3.17 6.37
CA PRO A 136 23.06 -3.86 6.32
C PRO A 136 23.08 -5.37 6.57
N SER A 137 24.20 -6.03 6.26
CA SER A 137 24.33 -7.47 6.51
C SER A 137 24.22 -7.86 7.99
N LEU A 138 24.39 -6.91 8.93
CA LEU A 138 24.35 -7.13 10.37
C LEU A 138 22.94 -7.11 10.97
N TYR A 139 21.93 -6.70 10.20
CA TYR A 139 20.54 -6.57 10.70
C TYR A 139 19.49 -7.19 9.76
N LYS A 140 19.85 -8.26 9.04
CA LYS A 140 18.97 -9.02 8.12
C LYS A 140 17.60 -9.39 8.73
N ALA A 141 17.58 -9.78 10.01
CA ALA A 141 16.34 -10.15 10.70
C ALA A 141 15.38 -8.95 10.84
N ALA A 142 15.90 -7.78 11.23
CA ALA A 142 15.12 -6.55 11.32
C ALA A 142 14.62 -6.10 9.94
N ALA A 143 15.44 -6.24 8.89
CA ALA A 143 15.07 -5.91 7.51
C ALA A 143 13.92 -6.78 7.01
N ALA A 144 14.01 -8.10 7.21
CA ALA A 144 12.98 -9.03 6.79
C ALA A 144 11.67 -8.86 7.57
N THR A 145 11.75 -8.59 8.89
CA THR A 145 10.58 -8.22 9.68
C THR A 145 9.93 -6.94 9.17
N ASN A 146 10.70 -5.89 8.86
CA ASN A 146 10.13 -4.64 8.36
C ASN A 146 9.42 -4.84 7.00
N ALA A 147 10.05 -5.56 6.08
CA ALA A 147 9.45 -5.89 4.78
C ALA A 147 8.18 -6.73 4.92
N PHE A 148 8.20 -7.74 5.80
CA PHE A 148 7.02 -8.57 6.12
C PHE A 148 5.85 -7.72 6.63
N VAL A 149 6.10 -6.83 7.59
CA VAL A 149 5.10 -5.93 8.16
C VAL A 149 4.51 -5.01 7.10
N TRP A 150 5.36 -4.37 6.29
CA TRP A 150 4.89 -3.44 5.27
C TRP A 150 4.12 -4.12 4.15
N PHE A 151 4.54 -5.29 3.67
CA PHE A 151 3.81 -5.99 2.60
C PHE A 151 2.48 -6.55 3.11
N ASN A 152 2.40 -7.05 4.35
CA ASN A 152 1.11 -7.45 4.93
C ASN A 152 0.19 -6.23 5.17
N TYR A 153 0.75 -5.12 5.66
CA TYR A 153 0.00 -3.87 5.79
C TYR A 153 -0.56 -3.40 4.44
N LEU A 154 0.23 -3.48 3.37
CA LEU A 154 -0.20 -3.11 2.02
C LEU A 154 -1.23 -4.10 1.47
N HIS A 155 -1.08 -5.39 1.72
CA HIS A 155 -2.13 -6.38 1.44
C HIS A 155 -3.45 -5.95 2.07
N ASP A 156 -3.46 -5.75 3.38
CA ASP A 156 -4.65 -5.39 4.15
C ASP A 156 -5.23 -4.04 3.68
N ARG A 157 -4.37 -3.07 3.41
CA ARG A 157 -4.72 -1.77 2.84
C ARG A 157 -5.46 -1.93 1.51
N PHE A 158 -4.84 -2.56 0.51
CA PHE A 158 -5.43 -2.67 -0.83
C PHE A 158 -6.64 -3.60 -0.87
N TYR A 159 -6.70 -4.59 0.03
CA TYR A 159 -7.90 -5.42 0.22
C TYR A 159 -9.14 -4.57 0.53
N LYS A 160 -8.98 -3.57 1.40
CA LYS A 160 -10.05 -2.63 1.75
C LYS A 160 -10.50 -1.77 0.57
N TYR A 161 -9.63 -1.50 -0.40
CA TYR A 161 -9.95 -0.79 -1.65
C TYR A 161 -10.31 -1.74 -2.81
N GLY A 162 -10.60 -3.00 -2.52
CA GLY A 162 -11.18 -3.94 -3.47
C GLY A 162 -10.17 -4.77 -4.28
N PHE A 163 -8.89 -4.79 -3.90
CA PHE A 163 -7.95 -5.82 -4.37
C PHE A 163 -8.09 -7.06 -3.48
N LYS A 164 -9.23 -7.74 -3.66
CA LYS A 164 -9.62 -8.95 -2.93
C LYS A 164 -9.30 -10.21 -3.74
N GLU A 165 -9.68 -11.37 -3.22
CA GLU A 165 -9.40 -12.68 -3.80
C GLU A 165 -9.87 -12.79 -5.26
N ALA A 166 -11.12 -12.42 -5.55
CA ALA A 166 -11.66 -12.43 -6.91
C ALA A 166 -10.98 -11.44 -7.89
N ALA A 167 -10.28 -10.42 -7.37
CA ALA A 167 -9.49 -9.49 -8.16
C ALA A 167 -8.04 -9.96 -8.34
N GLY A 168 -7.70 -11.16 -7.85
CA GLY A 168 -6.38 -11.77 -7.90
C GLY A 168 -5.37 -11.08 -6.99
N ASN A 169 -5.73 -10.91 -5.72
CA ASN A 169 -4.76 -10.53 -4.68
C ASN A 169 -3.78 -11.68 -4.37
N PHE A 170 -2.86 -11.47 -3.44
CA PHE A 170 -1.79 -12.42 -3.14
C PHE A 170 -2.10 -13.15 -1.83
N GLN A 171 -2.57 -14.38 -1.92
CA GLN A 171 -2.95 -15.19 -0.76
C GLN A 171 -2.68 -16.69 -1.01
N ILE A 172 -2.17 -17.40 0.00
CA ILE A 172 -2.11 -18.88 -0.04
C ILE A 172 -3.53 -19.44 -0.05
N ASN A 173 -4.37 -18.97 0.88
CA ASN A 173 -5.73 -19.41 1.04
C ASN A 173 -6.71 -18.27 0.77
N ASN A 174 -7.66 -18.51 -0.13
CA ASN A 174 -8.73 -17.56 -0.48
C ASN A 174 -10.05 -17.87 0.24
N TRP A 175 -10.12 -18.98 0.98
CA TRP A 175 -11.31 -19.42 1.72
C TRP A 175 -12.60 -19.45 0.88
N GLY A 176 -12.49 -19.81 -0.40
CA GLY A 176 -13.62 -19.87 -1.32
C GLY A 176 -14.20 -18.52 -1.74
N LYS A 177 -13.52 -17.39 -1.47
CA LYS A 177 -13.97 -16.04 -1.84
C LYS A 177 -13.70 -15.64 -3.31
N GLY A 178 -13.23 -16.58 -4.13
CA GLY A 178 -12.91 -16.38 -5.55
C GLY A 178 -11.41 -16.30 -5.83
N GLY A 179 -11.05 -16.04 -7.09
CA GLY A 179 -9.65 -16.02 -7.55
C GLY A 179 -8.96 -17.38 -7.44
N LYS A 180 -7.63 -17.39 -7.61
CA LYS A 180 -6.78 -18.56 -7.43
C LYS A 180 -5.75 -18.29 -6.32
N GLY A 181 -5.89 -18.98 -5.19
CA GLY A 181 -4.90 -18.91 -4.12
C GLY A 181 -3.62 -19.66 -4.45
N GLY A 182 -2.75 -19.78 -3.45
CA GLY A 182 -1.43 -20.41 -3.54
C GLY A 182 -0.33 -19.43 -3.98
N ASP A 183 -0.58 -18.13 -3.86
CA ASP A 183 0.24 -17.10 -4.50
C ASP A 183 0.62 -15.92 -3.60
N ALA A 184 0.81 -16.18 -2.30
CA ALA A 184 1.42 -15.22 -1.38
C ALA A 184 2.69 -14.59 -1.96
N VAL A 185 2.93 -13.31 -1.65
CA VAL A 185 4.13 -12.63 -2.11
C VAL A 185 5.35 -13.17 -1.37
N VAL A 186 6.36 -13.57 -2.12
CA VAL A 186 7.68 -13.90 -1.55
C VAL A 186 8.59 -12.68 -1.64
N ILE A 187 9.28 -12.33 -0.55
CA ILE A 187 10.21 -11.20 -0.51
C ILE A 187 11.62 -11.73 -0.29
N PHE A 188 12.50 -11.48 -1.27
CA PHE A 188 13.93 -11.73 -1.16
C PHE A 188 14.60 -10.50 -0.54
N VAL A 189 14.85 -10.58 0.76
CA VAL A 189 15.41 -9.50 1.57
C VAL A 189 16.93 -9.48 1.42
N GLN A 190 17.48 -8.31 1.08
CA GLN A 190 18.92 -8.07 0.91
C GLN A 190 19.59 -9.06 -0.05
N SER A 191 18.92 -9.40 -1.17
CA SER A 191 19.49 -10.35 -2.12
C SER A 191 20.84 -9.86 -2.66
N PRO A 192 21.94 -10.64 -2.54
CA PRO A 192 23.26 -10.22 -2.98
C PRO A 192 23.38 -10.10 -4.52
N LYS A 193 22.46 -10.73 -5.28
CA LYS A 193 22.43 -10.66 -6.75
C LYS A 193 21.96 -9.31 -7.30
N PHE A 194 21.28 -8.50 -6.48
CA PHE A 194 20.52 -7.34 -6.96
C PHE A 194 20.85 -6.05 -6.18
N VAL A 195 22.09 -5.90 -5.70
CA VAL A 195 22.56 -4.66 -5.06
C VAL A 195 22.20 -3.46 -5.93
N GLY A 196 21.63 -2.43 -5.31
CA GLY A 196 21.20 -1.19 -5.96
C GLY A 196 19.91 -1.31 -6.80
N ARG A 197 19.23 -2.46 -6.77
CA ARG A 197 18.03 -2.70 -7.61
C ARG A 197 16.96 -3.49 -6.87
N SER A 198 15.90 -2.80 -6.47
CA SER A 198 14.62 -3.44 -6.09
C SER A 198 13.74 -3.65 -7.32
N PHE A 199 12.88 -4.68 -7.28
CA PHE A 199 11.84 -4.90 -8.28
C PHE A 199 10.76 -5.87 -7.76
N PHE A 200 9.56 -5.80 -8.33
CA PHE A 200 8.50 -6.79 -8.15
C PHE A 200 8.24 -7.56 -9.43
N LYS A 201 8.27 -8.89 -9.35
CA LYS A 201 7.88 -9.79 -10.43
C LYS A 201 6.47 -10.29 -10.19
N THR A 202 5.52 -9.69 -10.90
CA THR A 202 4.12 -10.14 -10.90
C THR A 202 3.95 -11.33 -11.85
N LEU A 203 3.40 -12.42 -11.34
CA LEU A 203 2.93 -13.58 -12.09
C LEU A 203 1.40 -13.63 -12.08
N PRO A 204 0.76 -14.34 -13.04
CA PRO A 204 -0.69 -14.52 -13.05
C PRO A 204 -1.27 -14.99 -11.71
N ASP A 205 -2.54 -14.69 -11.47
CA ASP A 205 -3.28 -15.18 -10.30
C ASP A 205 -3.20 -16.70 -10.13
N GLY A 206 -2.83 -17.14 -8.93
CA GLY A 206 -2.48 -18.52 -8.59
C GLY A 206 -1.01 -18.90 -8.78
N GLU A 207 -0.15 -17.98 -9.24
CA GLU A 207 1.30 -18.18 -9.33
C GLU A 207 2.05 -17.23 -8.38
N VAL A 208 3.01 -17.79 -7.63
CA VAL A 208 3.79 -17.09 -6.60
C VAL A 208 4.59 -15.94 -7.21
N SER A 209 4.13 -14.72 -6.96
CA SER A 209 4.86 -13.49 -7.29
C SER A 209 5.92 -13.21 -6.24
N TYR A 210 6.98 -12.50 -6.63
CA TYR A 210 8.05 -12.16 -5.69
C TYR A 210 8.57 -10.74 -5.84
N ALA A 211 8.99 -10.16 -4.73
CA ALA A 211 9.71 -8.90 -4.66
C ALA A 211 11.17 -9.16 -4.28
N VAL A 212 12.07 -8.39 -4.86
CA VAL A 212 13.45 -8.26 -4.40
C VAL A 212 13.61 -6.88 -3.84
N VAL A 213 14.03 -6.78 -2.58
CA VAL A 213 14.27 -5.51 -1.92
C VAL A 213 15.71 -5.47 -1.44
N SER A 214 16.48 -4.57 -2.05
CA SER A 214 17.93 -4.65 -2.05
C SER A 214 18.60 -3.65 -1.11
N ILE A 215 19.87 -3.91 -0.83
CA ILE A 215 20.79 -2.93 -0.28
C ILE A 215 21.24 -1.99 -1.40
N TYR A 216 21.36 -0.71 -1.10
CA TYR A 216 21.84 0.35 -1.99
C TYR A 216 23.17 0.91 -1.47
N ASP A 217 24.10 1.16 -2.39
CA ASP A 217 25.47 1.62 -2.14
C ASP A 217 25.72 3.07 -2.58
N PHE A 218 24.65 3.84 -2.82
CA PHE A 218 24.73 5.27 -3.13
C PHE A 218 25.33 6.11 -1.98
N LEU A 219 25.20 5.65 -0.73
CA LEU A 219 25.66 6.31 0.48
C LEU A 219 26.60 5.42 1.29
N HIS A 220 27.38 6.05 2.18
CA HIS A 220 28.24 5.36 3.15
C HIS A 220 27.88 5.82 4.57
N PRO A 221 27.50 4.91 5.49
CA PRO A 221 27.27 3.49 5.27
C PRO A 221 26.13 3.21 4.26
N ARG A 222 26.17 2.02 3.64
CA ARG A 222 25.15 1.56 2.68
C ARG A 222 23.77 1.58 3.31
N ARG A 223 22.73 1.81 2.51
CA ARG A 223 21.35 1.90 2.99
C ARG A 223 20.54 0.69 2.53
N ASP A 224 19.70 0.20 3.42
CA ASP A 224 18.87 -0.97 3.15
C ASP A 224 17.47 -0.53 2.70
N GLY A 225 17.10 -0.84 1.45
CA GLY A 225 15.79 -0.51 0.89
C GLY A 225 14.62 -1.15 1.65
N ASN A 226 14.88 -2.19 2.46
CA ASN A 226 13.87 -2.79 3.33
C ASN A 226 13.38 -1.87 4.46
N PHE A 227 13.99 -0.69 4.64
CA PHE A 227 13.52 0.35 5.56
C PHE A 227 13.07 1.64 4.85
N ASP A 228 12.98 1.63 3.52
CA ASP A 228 12.38 2.71 2.74
C ASP A 228 10.98 2.28 2.31
N SER A 229 9.96 2.76 3.02
CA SER A 229 8.57 2.39 2.71
C SER A 229 8.14 2.90 1.35
N SER A 230 8.74 3.98 0.83
CA SER A 230 8.42 4.47 -0.50
C SER A 230 8.81 3.42 -1.56
N ILE A 231 9.93 2.72 -1.36
CA ILE A 231 10.35 1.60 -2.21
C ILE A 231 9.46 0.38 -1.98
N LEU A 232 9.22 -0.01 -0.71
CA LEU A 232 8.38 -1.18 -0.41
C LEU A 232 6.97 -1.06 -1.00
N THR A 233 6.35 0.11 -0.85
CA THR A 233 5.01 0.39 -1.40
C THR A 233 5.04 0.48 -2.93
N HIS A 234 6.08 1.07 -3.51
CA HIS A 234 6.25 1.10 -4.97
C HIS A 234 6.30 -0.31 -5.56
N GLU A 235 7.12 -1.21 -4.99
CA GLU A 235 7.25 -2.58 -5.48
C GLU A 235 5.93 -3.34 -5.34
N TYR A 236 5.26 -3.27 -4.18
CA TYR A 236 3.94 -3.89 -4.02
C TYR A 236 2.92 -3.30 -5.01
N GLY A 237 3.02 -2.00 -5.31
CA GLY A 237 2.20 -1.30 -6.28
C GLY A 237 2.25 -1.91 -7.68
N HIS A 238 3.41 -2.39 -8.12
CA HIS A 238 3.52 -3.14 -9.38
C HIS A 238 2.73 -4.44 -9.34
N GLY A 239 2.74 -5.16 -8.20
CA GLY A 239 1.92 -6.34 -7.99
C GLY A 239 0.44 -6.05 -8.19
N VAL A 240 -0.06 -5.01 -7.52
CA VAL A 240 -1.46 -4.57 -7.59
C VAL A 240 -1.84 -4.15 -9.02
N SER A 241 -1.07 -3.24 -9.64
CA SER A 241 -1.42 -2.69 -10.94
C SER A 241 -1.40 -3.76 -12.05
N ASN A 242 -0.42 -4.66 -12.04
CA ASN A 242 -0.31 -5.73 -13.05
C ASN A 242 -1.38 -6.82 -12.89
N ARG A 243 -1.87 -7.08 -11.67
CA ARG A 243 -3.01 -8.01 -11.47
C ARG A 243 -4.34 -7.37 -11.89
N LEU A 244 -4.52 -6.07 -11.69
CA LEU A 244 -5.78 -5.39 -12.01
C LEU A 244 -5.93 -5.07 -13.50
N VAL A 245 -4.91 -4.53 -14.15
CA VAL A 245 -5.01 -4.05 -15.54
C VAL A 245 -5.04 -5.23 -16.52
N GLY A 246 -6.09 -5.30 -17.35
CA GLY A 246 -6.32 -6.43 -18.25
C GLY A 246 -6.80 -7.72 -17.56
N GLY A 247 -6.98 -7.68 -16.23
CA GLY A 247 -7.47 -8.77 -15.39
C GLY A 247 -6.37 -9.67 -14.81
N PRO A 248 -6.71 -10.43 -13.73
CA PRO A 248 -5.74 -11.11 -12.85
C PRO A 248 -4.87 -12.17 -13.52
N HIS A 249 -5.28 -12.70 -14.68
CA HIS A 249 -4.53 -13.69 -15.43
C HIS A 249 -3.62 -13.11 -16.54
N LYS A 250 -3.64 -11.79 -16.76
CA LYS A 250 -2.88 -11.11 -17.84
C LYS A 250 -1.92 -10.05 -17.30
N VAL A 251 -0.88 -10.49 -16.60
CA VAL A 251 0.11 -9.62 -15.93
C VAL A 251 1.16 -8.97 -16.85
N HIS A 252 0.91 -8.93 -18.16
CA HIS A 252 1.79 -8.32 -19.15
C HIS A 252 1.22 -7.02 -19.73
N CYS A 253 0.11 -6.55 -19.18
CA CYS A 253 -0.64 -5.43 -19.75
C CYS A 253 -0.04 -4.05 -19.46
N LEU A 254 0.86 -3.93 -18.48
CA LEU A 254 1.55 -2.65 -18.18
C LEU A 254 3.00 -2.62 -18.66
N ARG A 255 3.33 -3.40 -19.70
CA ARG A 255 4.64 -3.39 -20.38
C ARG A 255 4.48 -3.31 -21.88
N GLY A 256 5.58 -3.19 -22.62
CA GLY A 256 5.58 -3.22 -24.10
C GLY A 256 5.43 -1.85 -24.79
N THR A 257 4.87 -0.84 -24.11
CA THR A 257 4.89 0.55 -24.56
C THR A 257 5.40 1.48 -23.46
N ILE A 258 5.89 2.66 -23.84
CA ILE A 258 6.35 3.67 -22.88
C ILE A 258 5.20 4.21 -22.01
N GLU A 259 3.99 4.32 -22.58
CA GLU A 259 2.80 4.79 -21.85
C GLU A 259 2.36 3.75 -20.81
N SER A 260 2.22 2.48 -21.20
CA SER A 260 1.79 1.42 -20.29
C SER A 260 2.81 1.20 -19.16
N GLY A 261 4.10 1.22 -19.48
CA GLY A 261 5.16 1.17 -18.46
C GLY A 261 5.15 2.39 -17.55
N GLY A 262 4.94 3.59 -18.10
CA GLY A 262 4.78 4.82 -17.32
C GLY A 262 3.55 4.79 -16.40
N ILE A 263 2.44 4.20 -16.83
CA ILE A 263 1.27 3.98 -15.96
C ILE A 263 1.63 3.08 -14.78
N SER A 264 2.37 1.99 -15.02
CA SER A 264 2.87 1.12 -13.94
C SER A 264 3.69 1.91 -12.92
N GLU A 265 4.76 2.56 -13.39
CA GLU A 265 5.71 3.31 -12.57
C GLU A 265 5.06 4.45 -11.79
N GLY A 266 4.25 5.26 -12.46
CA GLY A 266 3.60 6.42 -11.84
C GLY A 266 2.49 6.04 -10.86
N THR A 267 1.81 4.91 -11.09
CA THR A 267 0.79 4.41 -10.16
C THR A 267 1.44 3.84 -8.90
N SER A 268 2.53 3.09 -9.05
CA SER A 268 3.33 2.59 -7.92
C SER A 268 3.89 3.74 -7.06
N ASP A 269 4.46 4.77 -7.68
CA ASP A 269 4.89 5.98 -6.96
C ASP A 269 3.72 6.68 -6.26
N PHE A 270 2.58 6.81 -6.93
CA PHE A 270 1.40 7.43 -6.33
C PHE A 270 0.91 6.69 -5.09
N PHE A 271 0.91 5.35 -5.10
CA PHE A 271 0.53 4.56 -3.93
C PHE A 271 1.46 4.82 -2.74
N ALA A 272 2.78 4.84 -2.96
CA ALA A 272 3.75 5.17 -1.92
C ALA A 272 3.50 6.58 -1.36
N ILE A 273 3.34 7.56 -2.23
CA ILE A 273 3.06 8.94 -1.85
C ILE A 273 1.76 9.05 -1.06
N TRP A 274 0.71 8.37 -1.51
CA TRP A 274 -0.59 8.37 -0.85
C TRP A 274 -0.51 7.85 0.58
N GLU A 275 0.28 6.80 0.83
CA GLU A 275 0.52 6.27 2.18
C GLU A 275 1.19 7.31 3.09
N GLU A 276 2.12 8.10 2.54
CA GLU A 276 2.88 9.12 3.27
C GLU A 276 2.18 10.48 3.39
N MET A 277 1.03 10.69 2.74
CA MET A 277 0.26 11.94 2.87
C MET A 277 -0.30 12.10 4.28
N LYS A 278 -0.12 13.28 4.87
CA LYS A 278 -0.57 13.64 6.22
C LYS A 278 -1.60 14.76 6.17
N GLU A 279 -2.41 14.90 7.22
CA GLU A 279 -3.40 15.98 7.31
C GLU A 279 -2.76 17.38 7.26
N SER A 280 -1.52 17.51 7.73
CA SER A 280 -0.74 18.74 7.68
C SER A 280 -0.17 19.07 6.29
N ASP A 281 -0.24 18.15 5.33
CA ASP A 281 0.22 18.41 3.97
C ASP A 281 -0.73 19.41 3.28
N THR A 282 -0.19 20.17 2.33
CA THR A 282 -0.94 21.18 1.57
C THR A 282 -0.66 21.05 0.08
N PHE A 283 -1.36 21.82 -0.76
CA PHE A 283 -1.09 21.91 -2.20
C PHE A 283 0.37 22.29 -2.55
N ALA A 284 1.06 22.95 -1.63
CA ALA A 284 2.47 23.33 -1.78
C ALA A 284 3.44 22.21 -1.37
N THR A 285 2.97 21.18 -0.67
CA THR A 285 3.80 20.04 -0.28
C THR A 285 4.37 19.37 -1.52
N LYS A 286 5.66 19.03 -1.43
CA LYS A 286 6.36 18.24 -2.44
C LYS A 286 6.60 16.85 -1.87
N LYS A 287 6.42 15.81 -2.68
CA LYS A 287 6.73 14.43 -2.31
C LYS A 287 7.79 13.86 -3.25
N THR A 288 8.65 13.02 -2.70
CA THR A 288 9.81 12.43 -3.36
C THR A 288 9.84 10.94 -3.04
N MET A 289 10.71 10.20 -3.73
CA MET A 289 10.82 8.74 -3.62
C MET A 289 12.27 8.35 -3.39
N GLY A 290 12.51 7.34 -2.57
CA GLY A 290 13.82 6.70 -2.40
C GLY A 290 14.90 7.58 -1.75
N GLU A 291 14.52 8.64 -1.04
CA GLU A 291 15.48 9.57 -0.44
C GLU A 291 16.36 8.90 0.62
N TYR A 292 15.81 7.93 1.36
CA TYR A 292 16.56 7.23 2.40
C TYR A 292 17.74 6.47 1.82
N VAL A 293 17.55 5.77 0.70
CA VAL A 293 18.60 4.96 0.08
C VAL A 293 19.59 5.75 -0.77
N LYS A 294 19.13 6.83 -1.40
CA LYS A 294 19.92 7.60 -2.37
C LYS A 294 20.52 8.88 -1.78
N GLY A 295 19.98 9.42 -0.70
CA GLY A 295 20.32 10.74 -0.16
C GLY A 295 19.82 11.92 -1.00
N ALA A 296 19.07 11.62 -2.07
CA ALA A 296 18.44 12.57 -2.97
C ALA A 296 17.22 11.88 -3.65
N PRO A 297 16.29 12.63 -4.25
CA PRO A 297 15.14 12.04 -4.93
C PRO A 297 15.55 11.07 -6.06
N MET A 298 14.86 9.92 -6.15
CA MET A 298 15.05 8.97 -7.26
C MET A 298 14.47 9.46 -8.58
N ARG A 299 13.37 10.24 -8.53
CA ARG A 299 12.76 10.87 -9.70
C ARG A 299 13.39 12.23 -10.00
N ALA A 300 13.41 12.61 -11.28
CA ALA A 300 14.01 13.88 -11.71
C ALA A 300 13.24 15.09 -11.19
N HIS A 301 11.90 15.00 -11.12
CA HIS A 301 11.05 16.04 -10.57
C HIS A 301 10.31 15.53 -9.34
N PRO A 302 10.26 16.30 -8.24
CA PRO A 302 9.37 15.98 -7.14
C PRO A 302 7.91 16.02 -7.61
N TYR A 303 7.08 15.21 -6.96
CA TYR A 303 5.64 15.25 -7.15
C TYR A 303 5.09 16.50 -6.49
N ALA A 304 4.60 17.42 -7.31
CA ALA A 304 4.07 18.70 -6.89
C ALA A 304 3.07 19.26 -7.91
N VAL A 305 2.09 20.01 -7.41
CA VAL A 305 1.04 20.65 -8.23
C VAL A 305 1.63 21.65 -9.24
N ASN A 306 2.83 22.18 -9.01
CA ASN A 306 3.47 23.21 -9.84
C ASN A 306 4.76 22.76 -10.54
N ASN A 307 5.03 21.45 -10.65
CA ASN A 307 6.28 20.95 -11.28
C ASN A 307 6.33 21.03 -12.82
N GLY A 308 5.26 21.49 -13.49
CA GLY A 308 5.21 21.71 -14.94
C GLY A 308 5.09 20.45 -15.82
N LEU A 309 5.28 19.24 -15.29
CA LEU A 309 5.15 18.00 -16.07
C LEU A 309 3.74 17.85 -16.66
N HIS A 310 3.64 17.38 -17.91
CA HIS A 310 2.38 17.25 -18.64
C HIS A 310 2.55 16.27 -19.81
N TYR A 311 1.46 15.86 -20.47
CA TYR A 311 1.47 14.81 -21.50
C TYR A 311 2.50 15.02 -22.61
N GLY A 312 2.61 16.24 -23.15
CA GLY A 312 3.63 16.56 -24.18
C GLY A 312 5.08 16.30 -23.77
N HIS A 313 5.42 16.23 -22.48
CA HIS A 313 6.77 15.86 -22.02
C HIS A 313 7.10 14.39 -22.27
N MET A 314 6.10 13.54 -22.59
CA MET A 314 6.33 12.16 -23.04
C MET A 314 7.20 12.10 -24.30
N ASN A 315 7.25 13.17 -25.11
CA ASN A 315 8.14 13.25 -26.27
C ASN A 315 9.64 13.27 -25.90
N GLY A 316 9.98 13.58 -24.64
CA GLY A 316 11.36 13.73 -24.15
C GLY A 316 11.85 12.63 -23.21
N VAL A 317 11.05 11.61 -22.90
CA VAL A 317 11.39 10.63 -21.84
C VAL A 317 12.42 9.56 -22.23
N ALA A 318 12.93 9.58 -23.47
CA ALA A 318 14.01 8.70 -23.96
C ALA A 318 13.83 7.20 -23.60
N ASN A 319 12.62 6.65 -23.79
CA ASN A 319 12.25 5.27 -23.45
C ASN A 319 12.36 4.88 -21.95
N SER A 320 12.51 5.85 -21.05
CA SER A 320 12.51 5.61 -19.61
C SER A 320 11.08 5.54 -19.07
N MET A 321 10.62 4.32 -18.74
CA MET A 321 9.32 4.11 -18.09
C MET A 321 9.23 4.85 -16.76
N HIS A 322 10.34 4.98 -16.03
CA HIS A 322 10.44 5.78 -14.80
C HIS A 322 10.16 7.28 -15.05
N ALA A 323 10.70 7.85 -16.13
CA ALA A 323 10.47 9.25 -16.49
C ALA A 323 9.03 9.47 -16.98
N ALA A 324 8.49 8.54 -17.78
CA ALA A 324 7.06 8.52 -18.12
C ALA A 324 6.17 8.39 -16.87
N GLY A 325 6.59 7.57 -15.91
CA GLY A 325 5.93 7.40 -14.62
C GLY A 325 5.92 8.67 -13.78
N ASN A 326 6.99 9.45 -13.79
CA ASN A 326 7.01 10.74 -13.08
C ASN A 326 5.97 11.73 -13.65
N ILE A 327 5.68 11.67 -14.97
CA ILE A 327 4.58 12.44 -15.60
C ILE A 327 3.22 11.89 -15.15
N TRP A 328 3.00 10.57 -15.23
CA TRP A 328 1.72 9.96 -14.83
C TRP A 328 1.41 10.13 -13.34
N GLY A 329 2.37 9.83 -12.46
CA GLY A 329 2.24 10.01 -11.02
C GLY A 329 2.00 11.48 -10.63
N THR A 330 2.54 12.44 -11.39
CA THR A 330 2.22 13.88 -11.21
C THR A 330 0.75 14.18 -11.51
N ILE A 331 0.16 13.54 -12.54
CA ILE A 331 -1.27 13.69 -12.85
C ILE A 331 -2.14 13.08 -11.73
N LEU A 332 -1.75 11.92 -11.20
CA LEU A 332 -2.44 11.32 -10.05
C LEU A 332 -2.29 12.17 -8.77
N TYR A 333 -1.14 12.81 -8.58
CA TYR A 333 -0.90 13.76 -7.48
C TYR A 333 -1.85 14.98 -7.56
N ASP A 334 -2.05 15.53 -8.76
CA ASP A 334 -3.05 16.58 -8.98
C ASP A 334 -4.48 16.09 -8.71
N LEU A 335 -4.79 14.86 -9.14
CA LEU A 335 -6.10 14.25 -8.93
C LEU A 335 -6.39 14.13 -7.43
N TYR A 336 -5.42 13.65 -6.65
CA TYR A 336 -5.49 13.60 -5.19
C TYR A 336 -5.81 14.97 -4.58
N TRP A 337 -5.01 15.97 -4.89
CA TRP A 337 -5.20 17.30 -4.33
C TRP A 337 -6.51 17.94 -4.76
N SER A 338 -6.92 17.73 -6.01
CA SER A 338 -8.21 18.19 -6.52
C SER A 338 -9.39 17.61 -5.73
N MET A 339 -9.33 16.33 -5.35
CA MET A 339 -10.36 15.70 -4.53
C MET A 339 -10.28 16.14 -3.06
N VAL A 340 -9.09 16.22 -2.46
CA VAL A 340 -8.90 16.72 -1.09
C VAL A 340 -9.41 18.16 -0.95
N ALA A 341 -9.27 19.00 -1.99
CA ALA A 341 -9.80 20.36 -1.98
C ALA A 341 -11.30 20.44 -1.67
N VAL A 342 -12.08 19.50 -2.20
CA VAL A 342 -13.56 19.54 -2.11
C VAL A 342 -14.15 18.60 -1.09
N ARG A 343 -13.39 17.57 -0.69
CA ARG A 343 -13.88 16.51 0.21
C ARG A 343 -13.07 16.42 1.51
N GLY A 344 -12.03 17.22 1.64
CA GLY A 344 -11.13 17.20 2.80
C GLY A 344 -10.29 15.93 2.87
N PHE A 345 -9.61 15.77 4.00
CA PHE A 345 -8.71 14.66 4.31
C PHE A 345 -9.24 13.85 5.50
N THR A 346 -8.83 12.58 5.61
CA THR A 346 -9.00 11.75 6.81
C THR A 346 -7.73 10.96 7.11
N ASN A 347 -7.36 10.89 8.40
CA ASN A 347 -6.30 9.99 8.87
C ASN A 347 -6.74 8.51 8.88
N VAL A 348 -8.06 8.23 8.81
CA VAL A 348 -8.61 6.87 8.77
C VAL A 348 -8.49 6.31 7.36
N LYS A 349 -7.27 5.91 6.97
CA LYS A 349 -6.97 5.40 5.62
C LYS A 349 -7.46 3.97 5.37
N HIS A 350 -7.75 3.19 6.42
CA HIS A 350 -8.07 1.74 6.36
C HIS A 350 -9.53 1.41 6.15
N GLN A 351 -10.38 2.43 6.09
CA GLN A 351 -11.77 2.31 5.75
C GLN A 351 -12.02 3.33 4.65
N PRO A 352 -12.25 2.88 3.39
CA PRO A 352 -12.53 3.82 2.31
C PRO A 352 -13.77 4.64 2.63
N ASP A 353 -13.58 5.94 2.85
CA ASP A 353 -14.66 6.91 2.98
C ASP A 353 -14.73 7.77 1.71
N LEU A 354 -15.73 7.55 0.86
CA LEU A 354 -15.86 8.31 -0.39
C LEU A 354 -16.25 9.79 -0.16
N ALA A 355 -16.63 10.17 1.06
CA ALA A 355 -16.82 11.55 1.45
C ALA A 355 -15.50 12.31 1.64
N LYS A 356 -14.36 11.61 1.74
CA LYS A 356 -13.02 12.18 1.95
C LYS A 356 -12.18 12.06 0.69
N GLY A 357 -11.47 13.13 0.35
CA GLY A 357 -10.80 13.25 -0.94
C GLY A 357 -9.65 12.26 -1.11
N ASN A 358 -8.86 12.04 -0.06
CA ASN A 358 -7.72 11.12 -0.10
C ASN A 358 -8.17 9.67 -0.34
N THR A 359 -9.15 9.18 0.42
CA THR A 359 -9.67 7.81 0.29
C THR A 359 -10.49 7.63 -0.98
N LEU A 360 -11.26 8.65 -1.41
CA LEU A 360 -11.93 8.65 -2.72
C LEU A 360 -10.93 8.49 -3.87
N THR A 361 -9.82 9.24 -3.86
CA THR A 361 -8.83 9.15 -4.96
C THR A 361 -8.20 7.77 -5.04
N LEU A 362 -7.87 7.13 -3.91
CA LEU A 362 -7.33 5.78 -3.95
C LEU A 362 -8.37 4.78 -4.48
N GLN A 363 -9.61 4.82 -3.98
CA GLN A 363 -10.69 3.96 -4.51
C GLN A 363 -10.86 4.14 -6.01
N LEU A 364 -10.89 5.39 -6.46
CA LEU A 364 -11.04 5.74 -7.87
C LEU A 364 -9.93 5.15 -8.74
N ILE A 365 -8.67 5.22 -8.31
CA ILE A 365 -7.54 4.65 -9.05
C ILE A 365 -7.64 3.12 -9.07
N MET A 366 -7.97 2.49 -7.94
CA MET A 366 -8.14 1.03 -7.86
C MET A 366 -9.24 0.51 -8.79
N ASP A 367 -10.34 1.25 -8.92
CA ASP A 367 -11.42 0.88 -9.84
C ASP A 367 -11.06 1.20 -11.30
N ALA A 368 -10.35 2.29 -11.55
CA ALA A 368 -9.85 2.61 -12.88
C ALA A 368 -8.89 1.53 -13.40
N LEU A 369 -7.99 1.01 -12.56
CA LEU A 369 -7.07 -0.07 -12.97
C LEU A 369 -7.83 -1.31 -13.47
N LYS A 370 -8.97 -1.65 -12.85
CA LYS A 370 -9.84 -2.77 -13.27
C LYS A 370 -10.53 -2.51 -14.62
N LEU A 371 -10.71 -1.25 -15.01
CA LEU A 371 -11.36 -0.84 -16.26
C LEU A 371 -10.38 -0.67 -17.42
N MET A 372 -9.09 -0.49 -17.14
CA MET A 372 -8.09 -0.26 -18.19
C MET A 372 -7.93 -1.49 -19.10
N PRO A 373 -7.84 -1.29 -20.43
CA PRO A 373 -7.53 -2.37 -21.36
C PRO A 373 -6.09 -2.85 -21.19
N CYS A 374 -5.73 -3.95 -21.87
CA CYS A 374 -4.36 -4.40 -21.91
C CYS A 374 -3.50 -3.46 -22.78
N HIS A 375 -2.29 -3.13 -22.34
CA HIS A 375 -1.41 -2.12 -22.96
C HIS A 375 -2.07 -0.72 -23.07
N PRO A 376 -2.58 -0.15 -21.96
CA PRO A 376 -3.29 1.12 -22.01
C PRO A 376 -2.33 2.27 -22.35
N THR A 377 -2.85 3.23 -23.12
CA THR A 377 -2.26 4.58 -23.26
C THR A 377 -2.63 5.45 -22.05
N LEU A 378 -1.99 6.62 -21.88
CA LEU A 378 -2.40 7.59 -20.85
C LEU A 378 -3.83 8.11 -21.09
N ILE A 379 -4.29 8.09 -22.35
CA ILE A 379 -5.67 8.44 -22.74
C ILE A 379 -6.64 7.36 -22.26
N ASP A 380 -6.30 6.08 -22.43
CA ASP A 380 -7.10 4.97 -21.90
C ASP A 380 -7.19 5.03 -20.37
N ALA A 381 -6.06 5.29 -19.71
CA ALA A 381 -6.01 5.42 -18.26
C ALA A 381 -6.87 6.60 -17.74
N ARG A 382 -6.82 7.76 -18.41
CA ARG A 382 -7.74 8.88 -18.15
C ARG A 382 -9.20 8.45 -18.30
N ASN A 383 -9.53 7.83 -19.42
CA ASN A 383 -10.91 7.42 -19.72
C ASN A 383 -11.43 6.43 -18.66
N ALA A 384 -10.58 5.49 -18.23
CA ALA A 384 -10.89 4.56 -17.14
C ALA A 384 -11.16 5.28 -15.81
N ILE A 385 -10.38 6.31 -15.46
CA ILE A 385 -10.61 7.13 -14.26
C ILE A 385 -11.92 7.92 -14.36
N VAL A 386 -12.23 8.51 -15.51
CA VAL A 386 -13.51 9.20 -15.74
C VAL A 386 -14.68 8.23 -15.62
N GLN A 387 -14.55 7.04 -16.20
CA GLN A 387 -15.56 5.98 -16.14
C GLN A 387 -15.76 5.47 -14.71
N ALA A 388 -14.67 5.21 -13.97
CA ALA A 388 -14.74 4.80 -12.57
C ALA A 388 -15.44 5.86 -11.70
N MET A 389 -15.13 7.15 -11.88
CA MET A 389 -15.81 8.24 -11.17
C MET A 389 -17.31 8.26 -11.50
N THR A 390 -17.65 8.06 -12.77
CA THR A 390 -19.04 7.98 -13.23
C THR A 390 -19.77 6.82 -12.57
N GLN A 391 -19.13 5.65 -12.42
CA GLN A 391 -19.73 4.46 -11.80
C GLN A 391 -19.89 4.57 -10.28
N LEU A 392 -18.93 5.22 -9.59
CA LEU A 392 -18.95 5.39 -8.14
C LEU A 392 -20.04 6.36 -7.65
N MET A 393 -20.41 7.34 -8.47
CA MET A 393 -21.35 8.39 -8.09
C MET A 393 -22.75 8.11 -8.63
N HIS A 394 -23.61 7.47 -7.82
CA HIS A 394 -25.00 7.14 -8.18
C HIS A 394 -25.95 8.36 -8.24
N ASN A 395 -25.55 9.52 -7.70
CA ASN A 395 -26.32 10.77 -7.76
C ASN A 395 -25.85 11.62 -8.94
N GLN A 396 -26.74 11.89 -9.90
CA GLN A 396 -26.43 12.56 -11.17
C GLN A 396 -25.77 13.94 -11.05
N VAL A 397 -26.13 14.75 -10.05
CA VAL A 397 -25.56 16.11 -9.90
C VAL A 397 -24.18 16.06 -9.24
N ALA A 398 -24.04 15.28 -8.17
CA ALA A 398 -22.75 15.06 -7.52
C ALA A 398 -21.75 14.36 -8.47
N GLN A 399 -22.26 13.48 -9.33
CA GLN A 399 -21.52 12.80 -10.39
C GLN A 399 -20.94 13.79 -11.40
N LEU A 400 -21.74 14.69 -11.98
CA LEU A 400 -21.25 15.65 -12.98
C LEU A 400 -20.15 16.56 -12.39
N SER A 401 -20.35 17.05 -11.17
CA SER A 401 -19.44 17.98 -10.49
C SER A 401 -18.03 17.41 -10.29
N LEU A 402 -17.94 16.13 -9.94
CA LEU A 402 -16.68 15.41 -9.72
C LEU A 402 -16.08 14.91 -11.02
N VAL A 403 -16.89 14.42 -11.96
CA VAL A 403 -16.43 14.02 -13.28
C VAL A 403 -15.78 15.21 -14.01
N CYS A 404 -16.40 16.39 -13.97
CA CYS A 404 -15.81 17.58 -14.58
C CYS A 404 -14.56 18.06 -13.85
N ARG A 405 -14.47 17.84 -12.53
CA ARG A 405 -13.23 18.08 -11.77
C ARG A 405 -12.09 17.13 -12.18
N VAL A 406 -12.40 15.85 -12.42
CA VAL A 406 -11.44 14.88 -13.00
C VAL A 406 -10.95 15.39 -14.36
N TRP A 407 -11.86 15.76 -15.26
CA TRP A 407 -11.50 16.35 -16.56
C TRP A 407 -10.65 17.62 -16.44
N GLY A 408 -10.95 18.49 -15.46
CA GLY A 408 -10.14 19.69 -15.15
C GLY A 408 -8.68 19.36 -14.80
N VAL A 409 -8.44 18.27 -14.07
CA VAL A 409 -7.07 17.82 -13.76
C VAL A 409 -6.35 17.35 -15.02
N PHE A 410 -6.98 16.50 -15.82
CA PHE A 410 -6.36 15.94 -17.01
C PHE A 410 -6.09 17.00 -18.09
N THR A 411 -7.04 17.89 -18.35
CA THR A 411 -6.86 19.02 -19.29
C THR A 411 -5.72 19.94 -18.87
N ARG A 412 -5.59 20.26 -17.57
CA ARG A 412 -4.47 21.04 -17.02
C ARG A 412 -3.10 20.41 -17.30
N ARG A 413 -3.04 19.08 -17.38
CA ARG A 413 -1.83 18.31 -17.67
C ARG A 413 -1.76 17.82 -19.11
N GLY A 414 -2.51 18.42 -20.03
CA GLY A 414 -2.42 18.17 -21.46
C GLY A 414 -3.12 16.88 -21.93
N LEU A 415 -3.93 16.24 -21.10
CA LEU A 415 -4.75 15.06 -21.43
C LEU A 415 -6.22 15.43 -21.66
N GLY A 416 -6.49 16.55 -22.31
CA GLY A 416 -7.82 17.00 -22.69
C GLY A 416 -8.49 16.15 -23.77
N LEU A 417 -9.73 16.49 -24.11
CA LEU A 417 -10.61 15.73 -25.01
C LEU A 417 -9.92 15.34 -26.33
N ASN A 418 -9.11 16.23 -26.89
CA ASN A 418 -8.45 16.07 -28.19
C ASN A 418 -6.97 15.65 -28.09
N ALA A 419 -6.50 15.29 -26.89
CA ALA A 419 -5.15 14.76 -26.69
C ALA A 419 -4.99 13.46 -27.48
N ARG A 420 -3.84 13.28 -28.12
CA ARG A 420 -3.62 12.15 -29.03
C ARG A 420 -2.15 11.80 -29.15
N SER A 421 -1.88 10.53 -29.45
CA SER A 421 -0.60 10.05 -29.95
C SER A 421 -0.70 9.91 -31.47
N VAL A 422 0.15 10.60 -32.23
CA VAL A 422 0.17 10.56 -33.70
C VAL A 422 1.62 10.43 -34.15
N ASN A 423 1.91 9.41 -34.96
CA ASN A 423 3.25 9.14 -35.50
C ASN A 423 4.36 9.11 -34.43
N GLY A 424 4.06 8.53 -33.26
CA GLY A 424 5.00 8.46 -32.13
C GLY A 424 5.19 9.77 -31.35
N SER A 425 4.43 10.82 -31.69
CA SER A 425 4.42 12.10 -30.98
C SER A 425 3.18 12.23 -30.09
N PHE A 426 3.39 12.66 -28.85
CA PHE A 426 2.36 12.92 -27.85
C PHE A 426 1.91 14.38 -27.94
N VAL A 427 0.70 14.61 -28.44
CA VAL A 427 0.16 15.96 -28.65
C VAL A 427 -0.76 16.32 -27.48
N PRO A 428 -0.38 17.29 -26.63
CA PRO A 428 -1.20 17.71 -25.51
C PRO A 428 -2.43 18.50 -25.98
N ASP A 429 -3.49 18.44 -25.19
CA ASP A 429 -4.72 19.20 -25.38
C ASP A 429 -5.28 19.67 -24.02
N ALA A 430 -5.87 20.85 -24.00
CA ALA A 430 -6.50 21.43 -22.82
C ALA A 430 -8.02 21.56 -22.95
N THR A 431 -8.63 20.98 -24.00
CA THR A 431 -10.06 21.09 -24.27
C THR A 431 -10.86 20.26 -23.26
N LEU A 432 -11.78 20.89 -22.55
CA LEU A 432 -12.76 20.20 -21.70
C LEU A 432 -13.91 19.62 -22.54
N PRO A 433 -14.56 18.53 -22.09
CA PRO A 433 -15.84 18.13 -22.67
C PRO A 433 -16.86 19.27 -22.57
N PRO A 434 -17.74 19.47 -23.58
CA PRO A 434 -18.71 20.57 -23.58
C PRO A 434 -19.58 20.62 -22.32
N LEU A 435 -20.01 19.45 -21.81
CA LEU A 435 -20.77 19.31 -20.56
C LEU A 435 -20.04 19.82 -19.30
N CYS A 436 -18.74 20.06 -19.38
CA CYS A 436 -17.91 20.55 -18.29
C CYS A 436 -17.47 22.01 -18.47
N ALA A 437 -17.70 22.62 -19.65
CA ALA A 437 -17.28 24.00 -19.93
C ALA A 437 -18.00 25.00 -19.01
N ASP A 438 -19.33 24.92 -18.96
CA ASP A 438 -20.18 25.79 -18.11
C ASP A 438 -19.93 25.57 -16.62
N TYR A 439 -19.56 24.34 -16.25
CA TYR A 439 -19.23 23.99 -14.87
C TYR A 439 -17.89 24.57 -14.42
N MET A 440 -16.86 24.50 -15.28
CA MET A 440 -15.51 24.97 -14.94
C MET A 440 -15.39 26.50 -14.94
N GLU A 441 -16.22 27.24 -15.69
CA GLU A 441 -16.30 28.69 -15.55
C GLU A 441 -16.74 29.10 -14.13
N ASN A 442 -17.69 28.37 -13.55
CA ASN A 442 -18.14 28.57 -12.17
C ASN A 442 -17.13 28.02 -11.14
N LEU A 443 -16.49 26.89 -11.44
CA LEU A 443 -15.49 26.28 -10.57
C LEU A 443 -14.20 27.11 -10.50
N SER A 444 -13.77 27.73 -11.60
CA SER A 444 -12.57 28.57 -11.66
C SER A 444 -12.65 29.74 -10.69
N LYS A 445 -13.83 30.34 -10.50
CA LYS A 445 -14.09 31.41 -9.52
C LYS A 445 -13.94 30.91 -8.08
N ILE A 446 -14.47 29.72 -7.78
CA ILE A 446 -14.43 29.10 -6.44
C ILE A 446 -13.03 28.57 -6.10
N VAL A 447 -12.37 27.94 -7.07
CA VAL A 447 -11.04 27.36 -6.91
C VAL A 447 -9.97 28.45 -6.85
N LYS A 448 -10.10 29.54 -7.62
CA LYS A 448 -9.23 30.72 -7.47
C LYS A 448 -9.35 31.33 -6.07
N GLN A 449 -10.57 31.44 -5.52
CA GLN A 449 -10.76 31.80 -4.11
C GLN A 449 -10.11 30.80 -3.13
N ALA A 450 -10.18 29.49 -3.38
CA ALA A 450 -9.55 28.49 -2.51
C ALA A 450 -8.01 28.48 -2.61
N TYR A 451 -7.45 28.76 -3.79
CA TYR A 451 -6.00 28.92 -4.01
C TYR A 451 -5.48 30.24 -3.42
N GLU A 452 -6.24 31.33 -3.49
CA GLU A 452 -5.85 32.65 -2.94
C GLU A 452 -6.05 32.73 -1.42
N ASN A 453 -7.00 31.99 -0.84
CA ASN A 453 -7.26 32.01 0.61
C ASN A 453 -6.40 31.02 1.43
N LYS A 454 -5.52 30.24 0.79
CA LYS A 454 -4.63 29.26 1.45
C LYS A 454 -3.15 29.39 1.05
N ALA A 455 -2.81 30.37 0.22
CA ALA A 455 -1.45 30.88 0.05
C ALA A 455 -1.23 32.02 1.05
#